data_AF-A0A7V5LE89-F1
#
_entry.id   AF-A0A7V5LE89-F1
#
_cell.length_a   1.000
_cell.length_b   1.000
_cell.length_c   1.000
_cell.angle_alpha   90.00
_cell.angle_beta   90.00
_cell.angle_gamma   90.00
#
_symmetry.space_group_name_H-M   'P 1'
#
loop_
_entity.id
_entity.type
_entity.pdbx_description
1 polymer ?
#
loop_
_entity_poly.entity_id
_entity_poly.type
_entity_poly.pdbx_seq_one_letter_code
_entity_poly.pdbx_strand_id
1 'polypeptide(L)'
;MVGKMRNENSDRTARLGSRVKSLRSGAKLRQGELAERAGINRSYLSMIENGKSSPTVDVLERLARALHVSVSELMLYNDETSSDSPPGSTDEGESRELDLEEKHFEYDTGMEYDIYPGLRDFLDDRDEMMLAQPDPEEIRLLKSIRFSGSFRPDKRFYREALLSYRRSRESNS
;
A
#
# COMPACT_ATOMS: atom_id res chain seq x y z
N MET A 1 37.40 -6.62 -10.98
CA MET A 1 36.50 -7.09 -9.90
C MET A 1 35.97 -5.86 -9.19
N VAL A 2 34.82 -5.33 -9.60
CA VAL A 2 34.23 -4.11 -9.02
C VAL A 2 33.01 -4.56 -8.21
N GLY A 3 33.17 -4.60 -6.87
CA GLY A 3 32.11 -4.94 -5.94
C GLY A 3 31.00 -3.90 -6.01
N LYS A 4 29.75 -4.36 -6.16
CA LYS A 4 28.53 -3.54 -6.17
C LYS A 4 28.52 -2.58 -4.98
N MET A 5 28.55 -1.28 -5.25
CA MET A 5 28.12 -0.25 -4.30
C MET A 5 26.66 -0.53 -3.93
N ARG A 6 26.44 -1.03 -2.73
CA ARG A 6 25.12 -1.26 -2.15
C ARG A 6 24.54 0.12 -1.81
N ASN A 7 23.46 0.51 -2.49
CA ASN A 7 22.85 1.84 -2.36
C ASN A 7 22.35 2.07 -0.93
N GLU A 8 22.94 3.02 -0.21
CA GLU A 8 22.64 3.38 1.18
C GLU A 8 21.16 3.72 1.40
N ASN A 9 20.51 4.39 0.44
CA ASN A 9 19.08 4.69 0.52
C ASN A 9 18.20 3.44 0.44
N SER A 10 18.65 2.42 -0.31
CA SER A 10 17.95 1.13 -0.39
C SER A 10 18.05 0.38 0.94
N ASP A 11 19.17 0.51 1.66
CA ASP A 11 19.38 -0.14 2.94
C ASP A 11 18.49 0.48 4.04
N ARG A 12 18.41 1.83 4.09
CA ARG A 12 17.52 2.54 5.01
C ARG A 12 16.04 2.20 4.77
N THR A 13 15.63 2.16 3.50
CA THR A 13 14.25 1.79 3.13
C THR A 13 13.91 0.35 3.56
N ALA A 14 14.86 -0.58 3.40
CA ALA A 14 14.68 -1.97 3.84
C ALA A 14 14.60 -2.12 5.37
N ARG A 15 15.42 -1.39 6.12
CA ARG A 15 15.38 -1.40 7.59
C ARG A 15 14.07 -0.82 8.13
N LEU A 16 13.63 0.32 7.59
CA LEU A 16 12.34 0.92 7.89
C LEU A 16 11.18 -0.06 7.61
N GLY A 17 11.17 -0.67 6.42
CA GLY A 17 10.16 -1.65 6.05
C GLY A 17 10.07 -2.82 7.02
N SER A 18 11.23 -3.36 7.40
CA SER A 18 11.34 -4.44 8.37
C SER A 18 10.80 -4.02 9.74
N ARG A 19 11.10 -2.80 10.20
CA ARG A 19 10.60 -2.25 11.47
C ARG A 19 9.08 -2.12 11.47
N VAL A 20 8.48 -1.57 10.41
CA VAL A 20 7.02 -1.47 10.26
C VAL A 20 6.37 -2.86 10.30
N LYS A 21 6.93 -3.84 9.59
CA LYS A 21 6.43 -5.22 9.57
C LYS A 21 6.46 -5.88 10.96
N SER A 22 7.54 -5.67 11.71
CA SER A 22 7.71 -6.20 13.07
C SER A 22 6.70 -5.59 14.04
N LEU A 23 6.55 -4.26 14.04
CA LEU A 23 5.56 -3.57 14.88
C LEU A 23 4.13 -4.01 14.55
N ARG A 24 3.80 -4.13 13.26
CA ARG A 24 2.49 -4.63 12.81
C ARG A 24 2.21 -6.04 13.34
N SER A 25 3.18 -6.94 13.20
CA SER A 25 3.04 -8.33 13.63
C SER A 25 2.94 -8.44 15.15
N GLY A 26 3.71 -7.63 15.89
CA GLY A 26 3.62 -7.53 17.35
C GLY A 26 2.26 -7.01 17.83
N ALA A 27 1.65 -6.10 17.08
CA ALA A 27 0.27 -5.64 17.30
C ALA A 27 -0.81 -6.63 16.81
N LYS A 28 -0.40 -7.82 16.31
CA LYS A 28 -1.28 -8.86 15.75
C LYS A 28 -2.20 -8.37 14.62
N LEU A 29 -1.76 -7.38 13.85
CA LEU A 29 -2.51 -6.82 12.73
C LEU A 29 -2.15 -7.50 11.42
N ARG A 30 -3.15 -7.82 10.60
CA ARG A 30 -2.98 -8.13 9.19
C ARG A 30 -2.52 -6.86 8.45
N GLN A 31 -1.82 -7.02 7.32
CA GLN A 31 -1.43 -5.87 6.50
C GLN A 31 -2.63 -5.02 6.08
N GLY A 32 -3.77 -5.65 5.75
CA GLY A 32 -4.99 -4.91 5.41
C GLY A 32 -5.48 -4.02 6.55
N GLU A 33 -5.46 -4.53 7.78
CA GLU A 33 -5.94 -3.80 8.97
C GLU A 33 -5.05 -2.61 9.31
N LEU A 34 -3.72 -2.77 9.24
CA LEU A 34 -2.82 -1.62 9.44
C LEU A 34 -2.96 -0.60 8.32
N ALA A 35 -3.07 -1.05 7.08
CA ALA A 35 -3.22 -0.17 5.92
C ALA A 35 -4.50 0.66 6.03
N GLU A 36 -5.61 0.04 6.40
CA GLU A 36 -6.90 0.70 6.67
C GLU A 36 -6.79 1.74 7.78
N ARG A 37 -6.23 1.37 8.95
CA ARG A 37 -6.02 2.29 10.07
C ARG A 37 -5.13 3.48 9.72
N ALA A 38 -4.11 3.24 8.91
CA ALA A 38 -3.22 4.29 8.42
C ALA A 38 -3.80 5.05 7.22
N GLY A 39 -4.93 4.62 6.64
CA GLY A 39 -5.57 5.18 5.44
C GLY A 39 -4.75 5.02 4.15
N ILE A 40 -3.85 4.04 4.09
CA ILE A 40 -3.03 3.74 2.90
C ILE A 40 -3.46 2.41 2.28
N ASN A 41 -3.04 2.14 1.05
CA ASN A 41 -3.35 0.86 0.40
C ASN A 41 -2.44 -0.27 0.94
N ARG A 42 -3.00 -1.47 1.13
CA ARG A 42 -2.27 -2.67 1.56
C ARG A 42 -1.05 -3.00 0.68
N SER A 43 -1.13 -2.81 -0.64
CA SER A 43 -0.01 -2.98 -1.57
C SER A 43 1.08 -1.95 -1.33
N TYR A 44 0.73 -0.71 -1.00
CA TYR A 44 1.71 0.31 -0.64
C TYR A 44 2.36 -0.03 0.70
N LEU A 45 1.58 -0.46 1.70
CA LEU A 45 2.12 -1.00 2.94
C LEU A 45 3.05 -2.20 2.68
N SER A 46 2.68 -3.10 1.76
CA SER A 46 3.53 -4.24 1.38
C SER A 46 4.82 -3.78 0.70
N MET A 47 4.78 -2.78 -0.19
CA MET A 47 5.99 -2.21 -0.78
C MET A 47 6.89 -1.55 0.27
N ILE A 48 6.30 -0.85 1.25
CA ILE A 48 7.02 -0.28 2.39
C ILE A 48 7.66 -1.41 3.21
N GLU A 49 6.88 -2.40 3.66
CA GLU A 49 7.35 -3.52 4.49
C GLU A 49 8.44 -4.36 3.81
N ASN A 50 8.45 -4.42 2.48
CA ASN A 50 9.47 -5.12 1.70
C ASN A 50 10.63 -4.23 1.25
N GLY A 51 10.69 -2.97 1.71
CA GLY A 51 11.78 -2.04 1.37
C GLY A 51 11.79 -1.57 -0.09
N LYS A 52 10.69 -1.77 -0.82
CA LYS A 52 10.55 -1.44 -2.25
C LYS A 52 10.08 0.00 -2.48
N SER A 53 9.60 0.68 -1.44
CA SER A 53 9.17 2.07 -1.52
C SER A 53 9.48 2.83 -0.24
N SER A 54 10.00 4.05 -0.38
CA SER A 54 10.19 4.98 0.73
C SER A 54 8.89 5.75 0.98
N PRO A 55 8.27 5.64 2.17
CA PRO A 55 7.10 6.43 2.51
C PRO A 55 7.42 7.92 2.68
N THR A 56 6.42 8.78 2.48
CA THR A 56 6.51 10.20 2.85
C THR A 56 6.39 10.39 4.35
N VAL A 57 6.74 11.58 4.86
CA VAL A 57 6.59 11.94 6.28
C VAL A 57 5.13 11.80 6.75
N ASP A 58 4.15 12.24 5.95
CA ASP A 58 2.72 12.06 6.26
C ASP A 58 2.36 10.58 6.47
N VAL A 59 2.83 9.70 5.58
CA VAL A 59 2.56 8.26 5.66
C VAL A 59 3.22 7.66 6.90
N LEU A 60 4.42 8.11 7.25
CA LEU A 60 5.12 7.69 8.47
C LEU A 60 4.36 8.08 9.74
N GLU A 61 3.85 9.31 9.82
CA GLU A 61 3.02 9.77 10.94
C GLU A 61 1.75 8.95 11.08
N ARG A 62 1.10 8.64 9.96
CA ARG A 62 -0.14 7.85 9.93
C ARG A 62 0.10 6.41 10.34
N LEU A 63 1.20 5.79 9.89
CA LEU A 63 1.61 4.46 10.31
C LEU A 63 1.93 4.43 11.81
N ALA A 64 2.67 5.42 12.30
CA ALA A 64 3.00 5.54 13.72
C ALA A 64 1.73 5.65 14.59
N ARG A 65 0.78 6.52 14.20
CA ARG A 65 -0.53 6.63 14.87
C ARG A 65 -1.31 5.32 14.84
N ALA A 66 -1.36 4.63 13.70
CA ALA A 66 -2.08 3.37 13.54
C ALA A 66 -1.47 2.20 14.33
N LEU A 67 -0.16 2.25 14.59
CA LEU A 67 0.60 1.29 15.40
C LEU A 67 0.69 1.69 16.88
N HIS A 68 0.17 2.85 17.27
CA HIS A 68 0.28 3.40 18.62
C HIS A 68 1.73 3.59 19.09
N VAL A 69 2.61 4.00 18.19
CA VAL A 69 4.03 4.31 18.47
C VAL A 69 4.36 5.74 18.04
N SER A 70 5.54 6.22 18.45
CA SER A 70 6.08 7.48 17.90
C SER A 70 6.74 7.26 16.54
N VAL A 71 6.84 8.31 15.72
CA VAL A 71 7.63 8.26 14.46
C VAL A 71 9.08 7.91 14.75
N SER A 72 9.64 8.43 15.85
CA SER A 72 11.00 8.09 16.30
C SER A 72 11.14 6.58 16.53
N GLU A 73 10.20 5.94 17.21
CA GLU A 73 10.21 4.50 17.47
C GLU A 73 10.05 3.65 16.19
N LEU A 74 9.33 4.18 15.20
CA LEU A 74 9.19 3.58 13.88
C LEU A 74 10.49 3.70 13.06
N MET A 75 11.35 4.67 13.39
CA MET A 75 12.68 4.88 12.82
C MET A 75 13.81 4.25 13.64
N LEU A 76 13.52 3.63 14.79
CA LEU A 76 14.50 2.88 15.57
C LEU A 76 14.78 1.54 14.90
N TYR A 77 15.74 1.56 13.98
CA TYR A 77 16.45 0.41 13.46
C TYR A 77 17.93 0.78 13.54
N ASN A 78 18.78 -0.09 14.10
CA ASN A 78 20.19 0.23 14.35
C ASN A 78 20.81 0.89 13.12
N ASP A 79 21.05 2.19 13.15
CA ASP A 79 21.90 2.86 12.17
C ASP A 79 23.33 2.57 12.65
N GLU A 80 23.97 1.54 12.08
CA GLU A 80 25.39 1.26 12.35
C GLU A 80 26.33 2.29 11.69
N THR A 81 25.90 3.56 11.60
CA THR A 81 26.67 4.67 11.05
C THR A 81 26.51 5.91 11.91
N SER A 82 26.81 5.78 13.20
CA SER A 82 27.40 6.86 14.01
C SER A 82 27.87 6.25 15.33
N SER A 83 29.20 6.20 15.46
CA SER A 83 29.99 5.72 16.59
C SER A 83 29.65 6.42 17.92
N ASP A 84 29.26 5.63 18.93
CA ASP A 84 30.00 5.56 20.21
C ASP A 84 29.70 4.21 20.92
N SER A 85 30.70 3.63 21.59
CA SER A 85 30.84 2.18 21.90
C SER A 85 30.12 1.65 23.18
N PRO A 86 30.13 0.30 23.45
CA PRO A 86 29.14 -0.48 24.25
C PRO A 86 29.65 -0.89 25.67
N PRO A 87 28.97 -1.69 26.54
CA PRO A 87 28.59 -3.12 26.40
C PRO A 87 27.14 -3.41 26.89
N GLY A 88 26.40 -4.47 26.53
CA GLY A 88 26.68 -5.90 26.49
C GLY A 88 25.77 -6.62 27.50
N SER A 89 24.92 -7.55 27.05
CA SER A 89 24.53 -8.78 27.77
C SER A 89 23.52 -9.59 26.96
N THR A 90 23.94 -10.80 26.64
CA THR A 90 23.19 -12.02 26.30
C THR A 90 21.96 -12.29 27.17
N ASP A 91 20.91 -12.83 26.54
CA ASP A 91 20.10 -14.01 26.99
C ASP A 91 19.15 -14.37 25.82
N GLU A 92 19.37 -15.44 25.06
CA GLU A 92 18.85 -16.80 25.26
C GLU A 92 17.34 -16.92 25.55
N GLY A 93 16.68 -17.83 24.81
CA GLY A 93 15.47 -18.51 25.29
C GLY A 93 14.14 -18.02 24.73
N GLU A 94 13.62 -18.71 23.71
CA GLU A 94 12.56 -19.71 23.89
C GLU A 94 11.75 -19.90 22.60
N SER A 95 11.95 -21.07 22.01
CA SER A 95 11.07 -21.69 21.04
C SER A 95 9.65 -21.78 21.62
N ARG A 96 8.67 -21.16 20.94
CA ARG A 96 7.27 -21.56 21.06
C ARG A 96 6.73 -21.83 19.67
N GLU A 97 6.80 -23.11 19.34
CA GLU A 97 5.94 -23.81 18.39
C GLU A 97 4.48 -23.46 18.74
N LEU A 98 3.81 -22.77 17.82
CA LEU A 98 2.39 -22.46 17.93
C LEU A 98 1.74 -22.98 16.65
N ASP A 99 0.95 -24.03 16.86
CA ASP A 99 0.14 -24.76 15.93
C ASP A 99 -0.44 -23.90 14.80
N LEU A 100 0.09 -24.10 13.61
CA LEU A 100 -0.52 -23.62 12.38
C LEU A 100 -1.64 -24.59 12.01
N GLU A 101 -2.83 -24.38 12.57
CA GLU A 101 -4.05 -24.91 11.99
C GLU A 101 -4.28 -24.23 10.63
N GLU A 102 -3.69 -24.89 9.63
CA GLU A 102 -3.75 -24.61 8.22
C GLU A 102 -5.19 -24.76 7.73
N LYS A 103 -5.94 -23.66 7.72
CA LYS A 103 -7.20 -23.60 6.98
C LYS A 103 -7.48 -22.22 6.39
N HIS A 104 -7.75 -22.29 5.08
CA HIS A 104 -8.34 -21.30 4.18
C HIS A 104 -7.40 -20.24 3.61
N PHE A 105 -7.39 -19.97 2.31
CA PHE A 105 -8.04 -20.58 1.15
C PHE A 105 -7.24 -20.02 -0.05
N GLU A 106 -7.10 -20.81 -1.11
CA GLU A 106 -6.75 -20.47 -2.49
C GLU A 106 -6.31 -19.01 -2.79
N TYR A 107 -5.13 -18.88 -3.40
CA TYR A 107 -4.71 -17.64 -4.07
C TYR A 107 -5.66 -17.34 -5.24
N ASP A 108 -6.74 -16.61 -4.96
CA ASP A 108 -7.57 -16.02 -6.00
C ASP A 108 -7.04 -14.62 -6.35
N THR A 109 -6.37 -14.55 -7.48
CA THR A 109 -6.09 -13.32 -8.23
C THR A 109 -7.39 -12.61 -8.57
N GLY A 110 -7.87 -11.73 -7.69
CA GLY A 110 -9.01 -10.87 -7.94
C GLY A 110 -9.09 -9.72 -6.95
N MET A 111 -9.62 -8.58 -7.40
CA MET A 111 -10.04 -7.39 -6.64
C MET A 111 -8.96 -6.30 -6.42
N GLU A 112 -8.88 -5.21 -7.21
CA GLU A 112 -9.82 -4.07 -7.35
C GLU A 112 -9.52 -2.83 -6.47
N TYR A 113 -8.27 -2.34 -6.34
CA TYR A 113 -8.03 -1.13 -5.52
C TYR A 113 -6.97 -0.13 -6.02
N ASP A 114 -6.71 -0.09 -7.34
CA ASP A 114 -6.20 1.11 -8.03
C ASP A 114 -7.34 2.06 -8.46
N ILE A 115 -8.54 1.81 -7.95
CA ILE A 115 -9.75 2.57 -8.25
C ILE A 115 -9.79 3.81 -7.36
N TYR A 116 -9.65 4.99 -7.96
CA TYR A 116 -9.87 6.25 -7.25
C TYR A 116 -11.27 6.26 -6.61
N PRO A 117 -11.46 6.87 -5.43
CA PRO A 117 -12.75 6.86 -4.73
C PRO A 117 -13.94 7.21 -5.63
N GLY A 118 -13.80 8.20 -6.53
CA GLY A 118 -14.86 8.54 -7.48
C GLY A 118 -15.22 7.44 -8.49
N LEU A 119 -14.28 6.59 -8.90
CA LEU A 119 -14.59 5.46 -9.79
C LEU A 119 -15.29 4.35 -9.02
N ARG A 120 -14.93 4.15 -7.75
CA ARG A 120 -15.66 3.22 -6.88
C ARG A 120 -17.08 3.71 -6.66
N ASP A 121 -17.24 4.98 -6.33
CA ASP A 121 -18.56 5.61 -6.16
C ASP A 121 -19.41 5.55 -7.43
N PHE A 122 -18.80 5.58 -8.62
CA PHE A 122 -19.49 5.40 -9.89
C PHE A 122 -19.93 3.95 -10.12
N LEU A 123 -19.04 2.98 -9.85
CA LEU A 123 -19.32 1.55 -10.06
C LEU A 123 -20.30 0.98 -9.02
N ASP A 124 -20.28 1.50 -7.79
CA ASP A 124 -21.17 1.10 -6.70
C ASP A 124 -22.56 1.78 -6.79
N ASP A 125 -22.70 2.84 -7.60
CA ASP A 125 -23.96 3.56 -7.82
C ASP A 125 -24.83 2.84 -8.87
N ARG A 126 -25.87 2.16 -8.38
CA ARG A 126 -26.77 1.35 -9.22
C ARG A 126 -27.46 2.17 -10.31
N ASP A 127 -27.89 3.39 -10.00
CA ASP A 127 -28.63 4.23 -10.94
C ASP A 127 -27.70 4.67 -12.08
N GLU A 128 -26.45 4.99 -11.74
CA GLU A 128 -25.40 5.30 -12.71
C GLU A 128 -25.08 4.12 -13.63
N MET A 129 -24.89 2.93 -13.07
CA MET A 129 -24.58 1.73 -13.86
C MET A 129 -25.75 1.31 -14.76
N MET A 130 -27.00 1.47 -14.31
CA MET A 130 -28.21 1.23 -15.10
C MET A 130 -28.36 2.22 -16.27
N LEU A 131 -28.02 3.49 -16.06
CA LEU A 131 -28.08 4.53 -17.09
C LEU A 131 -26.92 4.46 -18.07
N ALA A 132 -25.70 4.26 -17.56
CA ALA A 132 -24.48 4.29 -18.36
C ALA A 132 -24.22 2.98 -19.10
N GLN A 133 -24.62 1.85 -18.51
CA GLN A 133 -24.39 0.48 -19.01
C GLN A 133 -23.01 0.31 -19.65
N PRO A 134 -21.92 0.56 -18.91
CA PRO A 134 -20.58 0.45 -19.47
C PRO A 134 -20.24 -1.01 -19.79
N ASP A 135 -19.63 -1.23 -20.94
CA ASP A 135 -19.14 -2.56 -21.31
C ASP A 135 -17.83 -2.92 -20.56
N PRO A 136 -17.38 -4.19 -20.59
CA PRO A 136 -16.16 -4.59 -19.91
C PRO A 136 -14.88 -3.89 -20.37
N GLU A 137 -14.79 -3.45 -21.63
CA GLU A 137 -13.65 -2.69 -22.14
C GLU A 137 -13.65 -1.25 -21.61
N GLU A 138 -14.82 -0.62 -21.56
CA GLU A 138 -15.03 0.69 -20.98
C GLU A 138 -14.69 0.70 -19.49
N ILE A 139 -15.11 -0.33 -18.74
CA ILE A 139 -14.73 -0.47 -17.33
C ILE A 139 -13.21 -0.62 -17.18
N ARG A 140 -12.55 -1.43 -18.03
CA ARG A 140 -11.09 -1.55 -18.03
C ARG A 140 -10.40 -0.23 -18.35
N LEU A 141 -10.94 0.54 -19.29
CA LEU A 141 -10.43 1.88 -19.62
C LEU A 141 -10.53 2.80 -18.41
N LEU A 142 -11.69 2.90 -17.77
CA LEU A 142 -11.88 3.77 -16.59
C LEU A 142 -10.92 3.39 -15.45
N LYS A 143 -10.72 2.08 -15.21
CA LYS A 143 -9.75 1.55 -14.24
C LYS A 143 -8.29 1.86 -14.61
N SER A 144 -7.99 2.07 -15.89
CA SER A 144 -6.65 2.39 -16.37
C SER A 144 -6.27 3.86 -16.28
N ILE A 145 -7.24 4.77 -16.08
CA ILE A 145 -6.97 6.21 -16.04
C ILE A 145 -6.10 6.54 -14.82
N ARG A 146 -4.96 7.19 -15.07
CA ARG A 146 -4.00 7.61 -14.03
C ARG A 146 -3.98 9.13 -13.94
N PHE A 147 -4.03 9.64 -12.71
CA PHE A 147 -3.87 11.07 -12.41
C PHE A 147 -2.57 11.30 -11.65
N SER A 148 -1.91 12.41 -11.96
CA SER A 148 -0.76 12.92 -11.21
C SER A 148 -1.19 13.97 -10.19
N GLY A 149 -0.42 14.10 -9.11
CA GLY A 149 -0.60 15.16 -8.11
C GLY A 149 -1.79 14.98 -7.16
N SER A 150 -2.34 16.11 -6.70
CA SER A 150 -3.41 16.17 -5.70
C SER A 150 -4.82 16.02 -6.27
N PHE A 151 -4.97 15.88 -7.59
CA PHE A 151 -6.28 15.72 -8.22
C PHE A 151 -6.97 14.44 -7.72
N ARG A 152 -8.25 14.56 -7.37
CA ARG A 152 -9.10 13.48 -6.88
C ARG A 152 -10.38 13.47 -7.71
N PRO A 153 -10.47 12.61 -8.74
CA PRO A 153 -11.68 12.53 -9.56
C PRO A 153 -12.84 11.99 -8.74
N ASP A 154 -14.01 12.59 -8.93
CA ASP A 154 -15.28 12.14 -8.37
C ASP A 154 -16.04 11.25 -9.36
N LYS A 155 -17.22 10.75 -8.99
CA LYS A 155 -18.03 9.91 -9.89
C LYS A 155 -18.50 10.61 -11.16
N ARG A 156 -18.66 11.95 -11.13
CA ARG A 156 -19.08 12.73 -12.30
C ARG A 156 -17.99 12.73 -13.36
N PHE A 157 -16.74 12.88 -12.93
CA PHE A 157 -15.58 12.77 -13.81
C PHE A 157 -15.60 11.45 -14.62
N TYR A 158 -15.83 10.31 -13.96
CA TYR A 158 -15.80 9.00 -14.63
C TYR A 158 -16.96 8.82 -15.61
N ARG A 159 -18.15 9.34 -15.29
CA ARG A 159 -19.27 9.42 -16.24
C ARG A 159 -18.90 10.24 -17.47
N GLU A 160 -18.31 11.41 -17.28
CA GLU A 160 -17.92 12.28 -18.40
C GLU A 160 -16.81 11.66 -19.25
N ALA A 161 -15.83 11.00 -18.63
CA ALA A 161 -14.77 10.27 -19.31
C ALA A 161 -15.34 9.16 -20.21
N LEU A 162 -16.31 8.40 -19.71
CA LEU A 162 -17.02 7.36 -20.47
C LEU A 162 -17.75 7.96 -21.69
N LEU A 163 -18.52 9.03 -21.49
CA LEU A 163 -19.23 9.70 -22.58
C LEU A 163 -18.27 10.30 -23.63
N SER A 164 -17.13 10.84 -23.18
CA SER A 164 -16.11 11.37 -24.08
C SER A 164 -15.46 10.26 -24.92
N TYR A 165 -15.20 9.10 -24.32
CA TYR A 165 -14.65 7.94 -25.04
C TYR A 165 -15.60 7.44 -26.13
N ARG A 166 -16.90 7.31 -25.81
CA ARG A 166 -17.93 6.89 -26.78
C ARG A 166 -18.02 7.82 -27.99
N ARG A 167 -18.10 9.14 -27.75
CA ARG A 167 -18.11 10.15 -28.83
C ARG A 167 -16.88 10.07 -29.72
N SER A 168 -15.71 9.81 -29.12
CA SER A 168 -14.47 9.66 -29.88
C SER A 168 -14.44 8.38 -30.73
N ARG A 169 -15.05 7.29 -30.27
CA ARG A 169 -15.19 6.04 -31.06
C ARG A 169 -16.14 6.22 -32.24
N GLU A 170 -17.27 6.90 -32.03
CA GLU A 170 -18.27 7.15 -33.08
C GLU A 170 -17.75 8.08 -34.18
N SER A 171 -16.86 9.03 -33.84
CA SER A 171 -16.27 9.95 -34.83
C SER A 171 -15.13 9.32 -35.64
N ASN A 172 -14.58 8.19 -35.19
CA ASN A 172 -13.46 7.48 -35.82
C ASN A 172 -13.90 6.20 -36.57
N SER A 173 -15.21 5.95 -36.67
CA SER A 173 -15.82 4.80 -37.34
C SER A 173 -16.57 5.22 -38.59
#